data_AF-A0AA86JDW1-F1
#
_entry.id   AF-A0AA86JDW1-F1
#
_cell.length_a   1.000
_cell.length_b   1.000
_cell.length_c   1.000
_cell.angle_alpha   90.00
_cell.angle_beta   90.00
_cell.angle_gamma   90.00
#
_symmetry.space_group_name_H-M   'P 1'
#
loop_
_entity.id
_entity.type
_entity.pdbx_description
1 polymer ?
#
loop_
_entity_poly.entity_id
_entity_poly.type
_entity_poly.pdbx_seq_one_letter_code
_entity_poly.pdbx_strand_id
1 'polypeptide(L)'
;MPMAARTGDMTSHGTPLGPGPGCATVLIGGMPAWRAGSDFHACPLMNPGPSPHVGGTVAAGSATVFIGGLPAARQGDSIVESGPPNSITLGCPTVMIG
;
A
#
# COMPACT_ATOMS: atom_id res chain seq x y z
N MET A 1 8.53 9.70 11.56
CA MET A 1 8.17 8.33 11.14
C MET A 1 6.77 8.40 10.55
N PRO A 2 6.51 7.86 9.35
CA PRO A 2 5.17 7.79 8.75
C PRO A 2 4.28 6.74 9.43
N MET A 3 2.95 6.88 9.26
CA MET A 3 1.97 5.90 9.72
C MET A 3 2.13 4.59 8.94
N ALA A 4 1.93 3.45 9.60
CA ALA A 4 2.00 2.14 8.95
C ALA A 4 0.78 1.90 8.06
N ALA A 5 1.01 1.36 6.86
CA ALA A 5 -0.04 1.04 5.91
C ALA A 5 -0.66 -0.34 6.17
N ARG A 6 -1.96 -0.45 5.92
CA ARG A 6 -2.77 -1.64 6.10
C ARG A 6 -3.87 -1.70 5.04
N THR A 7 -4.42 -2.90 4.83
CA THR A 7 -5.58 -3.09 3.94
C THR A 7 -6.67 -2.07 4.27
N GLY A 8 -7.24 -1.44 3.24
CA GLY A 8 -8.27 -0.42 3.40
C GLY A 8 -7.77 1.02 3.49
N ASP A 9 -6.48 1.28 3.70
CA ASP A 9 -5.99 2.66 3.72
C ASP A 9 -6.06 3.31 2.33
N MET A 10 -6.41 4.59 2.27
CA MET A 10 -6.57 5.31 1.00
C MET A 10 -5.25 5.51 0.25
N THR A 11 -5.38 5.58 -1.06
CA THR A 11 -4.30 5.96 -1.99
C THR A 11 -4.62 7.31 -2.66
N SER A 12 -3.64 7.92 -3.34
CA SER A 12 -3.84 9.19 -4.05
C SER A 12 -4.73 9.05 -5.28
N HIS A 13 -4.96 7.83 -5.75
CA HIS A 13 -5.94 7.48 -6.78
C HIS A 13 -7.36 7.28 -6.25
N GLY A 14 -7.60 7.57 -4.96
CA GLY A 14 -8.95 7.64 -4.39
C GLY A 14 -9.58 6.30 -4.05
N THR A 15 -8.83 5.21 -4.15
CA THR A 15 -9.28 3.86 -3.78
C THR A 15 -8.43 3.27 -2.67
N PRO A 16 -9.02 2.44 -1.79
CA PRO A 16 -8.29 1.77 -0.70
C PRO A 16 -7.26 0.76 -1.23
N LEU A 17 -6.22 0.52 -0.43
CA LEU A 17 -5.34 -0.63 -0.57
C LEU A 17 -6.16 -1.93 -0.52
N GLY A 18 -6.05 -2.70 -1.59
CA GLY A 18 -6.88 -3.86 -1.89
C GLY A 18 -6.87 -4.12 -3.39
N PRO A 19 -7.23 -5.33 -3.86
CA PRO A 19 -7.82 -6.43 -3.12
C PRO A 19 -6.80 -7.38 -2.47
N GLY A 20 -5.49 -7.09 -2.57
CA GLY A 20 -4.46 -7.90 -1.94
C GLY A 20 -4.74 -8.14 -0.44
N PRO A 21 -4.40 -9.33 0.09
CA PRO A 21 -4.83 -9.74 1.42
C PRO A 21 -4.12 -8.99 2.55
N GLY A 22 -3.00 -8.31 2.26
CA GLY A 22 -2.07 -7.88 3.28
C GLY A 22 -1.40 -9.08 3.96
N CYS A 23 -0.74 -8.83 5.10
CA CYS A 23 -0.17 -9.87 5.94
C CYS A 23 -1.26 -10.58 6.76
N ALA A 24 -1.44 -11.88 6.54
CA ALA A 24 -2.45 -12.68 7.24
C ALA A 24 -2.20 -12.82 8.76
N THR A 25 -0.97 -12.63 9.22
CA THR A 25 -0.56 -12.88 10.62
C THR A 25 -0.30 -11.63 11.44
N VAL A 26 -0.08 -10.48 10.79
CA VAL A 26 0.23 -9.22 11.46
C VAL A 26 -0.85 -8.20 11.14
N LEU A 27 -1.60 -7.81 12.18
CA LEU A 27 -2.65 -6.82 12.09
C LEU A 27 -2.17 -5.48 12.64
N ILE A 28 -2.44 -4.40 11.91
CA ILE A 28 -2.20 -3.02 12.31
C ILE A 28 -3.55 -2.34 12.53
N GLY A 29 -3.84 -1.93 13.77
CA GLY A 29 -5.15 -1.41 14.16
C GLY A 29 -6.33 -2.33 13.80
N GLY A 30 -6.11 -3.64 13.82
CA GLY A 30 -7.11 -4.66 13.51
C GLY A 30 -7.26 -5.06 12.03
N MET A 31 -6.51 -4.44 11.11
CA MET A 31 -6.54 -4.82 9.68
C MET A 31 -5.18 -5.39 9.23
N PRO A 32 -5.13 -6.27 8.22
CA PRO A 32 -3.88 -6.83 7.72
C PRO A 32 -2.87 -5.75 7.32
N ALA A 33 -1.63 -5.88 7.81
CA ALA A 33 -0.55 -4.96 7.49
C ALA A 33 -0.14 -5.07 6.01
N TRP A 34 0.15 -3.95 5.34
CA TRP A 34 0.56 -3.95 3.95
C TRP A 34 2.09 -4.03 3.81
N ARG A 35 2.57 -4.83 2.87
CA ARG A 35 4.00 -5.13 2.67
C ARG A 35 4.42 -4.81 1.25
N ALA A 36 5.58 -4.17 1.13
CA ALA A 36 6.20 -3.90 -0.14
C ALA A 36 6.58 -5.20 -0.88
N GLY A 37 6.47 -5.17 -2.20
CA GLY A 37 6.82 -6.28 -3.09
C GLY A 37 5.84 -7.47 -3.11
N SER A 38 4.89 -7.57 -2.16
CA SER A 38 3.97 -8.71 -2.07
C SER A 38 2.49 -8.33 -2.12
N ASP A 39 2.07 -7.24 -1.49
CA ASP A 39 0.65 -6.92 -1.39
C ASP A 39 0.22 -6.02 -2.56
N PHE A 40 -0.74 -6.52 -3.35
CA PHE A 40 -1.16 -5.93 -4.62
C PHE A 40 -2.40 -5.03 -4.45
N HIS A 41 -2.26 -3.77 -4.84
CA HIS A 41 -3.37 -2.83 -4.97
C HIS A 41 -3.87 -2.87 -6.41
N ALA A 42 -5.17 -3.06 -6.64
CA ALA A 42 -5.76 -2.89 -7.96
C ALA A 42 -6.30 -1.46 -8.09
N CYS A 43 -5.86 -0.75 -9.12
CA CYS A 43 -6.36 0.58 -9.43
C CYS A 43 -7.40 0.50 -10.56
N PRO A 44 -8.64 0.96 -10.33
CA PRO A 44 -9.68 0.96 -11.35
C PRO A 44 -9.55 2.14 -12.33
N LEU A 45 -8.62 3.07 -12.10
CA LEU A 45 -8.48 4.24 -12.95
C LEU A 45 -7.92 3.89 -14.32
N MET A 46 -8.32 4.72 -15.28
CA MET A 46 -7.89 4.67 -16.65
C MET A 46 -7.58 6.10 -17.09
N ASN A 47 -6.43 6.29 -17.74
CA ASN A 47 -6.10 7.57 -18.37
C ASN A 47 -7.09 7.84 -19.52
N PRO A 48 -7.22 9.09 -20.02
CA PRO A 48 -8.03 9.37 -21.21
C PRO A 48 -7.68 8.40 -22.36
N GLY A 49 -8.63 7.54 -22.74
CA GLY A 49 -8.41 6.43 -23.68
C GLY A 49 -8.45 5.04 -23.02
N PRO A 50 -8.07 3.95 -23.70
CA PRO A 50 -8.18 2.58 -23.20
C PRO A 50 -6.96 2.10 -22.38
N SER A 51 -6.28 2.99 -21.64
CA SER A 51 -5.05 2.66 -20.90
C SER A 51 -5.31 2.53 -19.38
N PRO A 52 -5.57 1.31 -18.86
CA PRO A 52 -5.85 1.09 -17.45
C PRO A 52 -4.58 1.21 -16.60
N HIS A 53 -4.70 1.68 -15.36
CA HIS A 53 -3.59 1.72 -14.41
C HIS A 53 -3.22 0.31 -13.93
N VAL A 54 -4.18 -0.63 -13.93
CA VAL A 54 -4.12 -2.04 -13.50
C VAL A 54 -3.85 -2.21 -12.00
N GLY A 55 -3.04 -1.34 -11.40
CA GLY A 55 -2.54 -1.47 -10.04
C GLY A 55 -1.16 -2.11 -9.99
N GLY A 56 -0.68 -2.36 -8.77
CA GLY A 56 0.62 -2.98 -8.52
C GLY A 56 0.97 -3.06 -7.05
N THR A 57 2.26 -3.23 -6.77
CA THR A 57 2.79 -3.35 -5.41
C THR A 57 3.59 -2.10 -5.03
N VAL A 58 3.78 -1.89 -3.73
CA VAL A 58 4.75 -0.91 -3.25
C VAL A 58 6.15 -1.42 -3.56
N ALA A 59 6.97 -0.67 -4.28
CA ALA A 59 8.31 -1.11 -4.69
C ALA A 59 9.34 -1.09 -3.56
N ALA A 60 9.28 -0.07 -2.71
CA ALA A 60 10.18 0.11 -1.59
C ALA A 60 9.36 0.53 -0.36
N GLY A 61 9.44 -0.29 0.69
CA GLY A 61 8.87 0.02 2.00
C GLY A 61 9.95 0.47 2.99
N SER A 62 9.70 0.23 4.27
CA SER A 62 10.66 0.42 5.35
C SER A 62 11.97 -0.34 5.16
N ALA A 63 13.11 0.29 5.49
CA ALA A 63 14.43 -0.34 5.42
C ALA A 63 14.79 -1.16 6.67
N THR A 64 14.06 -0.99 7.78
CA THR A 64 14.44 -1.52 9.11
C THR A 64 13.37 -2.39 9.75
N VAL A 65 12.09 -2.12 9.45
CA VAL A 65 10.94 -2.89 9.92
C VAL A 65 10.43 -3.81 8.81
N PHE A 66 10.34 -5.09 9.14
CA PHE A 66 9.86 -6.16 8.28
C PHE A 66 8.63 -6.83 8.90
N ILE A 67 7.58 -7.02 8.10
CA ILE A 67 6.33 -7.67 8.49
C ILE A 67 6.20 -8.96 7.67
N GLY A 68 6.12 -10.10 8.36
CA GLY A 68 6.11 -11.41 7.70
C GLY A 68 7.36 -11.63 6.82
N GLY A 69 8.50 -11.06 7.21
CA GLY A 69 9.77 -11.14 6.47
C GLY A 69 9.92 -10.17 5.29
N LEU A 70 8.93 -9.32 5.01
CA LEU A 70 8.95 -8.35 3.90
C LEU A 70 8.92 -6.91 4.41
N PRO A 71 9.49 -5.93 3.67
CA PRO A 71 9.49 -4.54 4.08
C PRO A 71 8.07 -4.01 4.35
N ALA A 72 7.84 -3.38 5.51
CA ALA A 72 6.55 -2.82 5.85
C ALA A 72 6.23 -1.59 4.98
N ALA A 73 5.03 -1.51 4.40
CA ALA A 73 4.58 -0.32 3.69
C ALA A 73 4.06 0.75 4.67
N ARG A 74 4.19 2.01 4.27
CA ARG A 74 3.91 3.19 5.10
C ARG A 74 3.17 4.24 4.29
N GLN A 75 2.53 5.17 5.00
CA GLN A 75 2.03 6.39 4.40
C GLN A 75 3.16 7.10 3.63
N GLY A 76 2.86 7.48 2.39
CA GLY A 76 3.79 8.11 1.46
C GLY A 76 4.55 7.15 0.56
N ASP A 77 4.63 5.85 0.89
CA ASP A 77 5.23 4.87 -0.02
C ASP A 77 4.38 4.76 -1.30
N SER A 78 5.05 4.59 -2.45
CA SER A 78 4.41 4.61 -3.77
C SER A 78 4.14 3.21 -4.30
N ILE A 79 2.92 3.02 -4.79
CA ILE A 79 2.46 1.84 -5.52
C ILE A 79 2.88 2.03 -6.98
N VAL A 80 3.56 1.02 -7.52
CA VAL A 80 3.99 1.04 -8.92
C VAL A 80 2.84 0.56 -9.79
N GLU A 81 2.25 1.47 -10.55
CA GLU A 81 1.16 1.19 -11.49
C GLU A 81 1.60 1.47 -12.93
N SER A 82 0.78 1.05 -13.91
CA SER A 82 0.98 1.44 -15.31
C SER A 82 0.52 2.89 -15.61
N GLY A 83 0.13 3.63 -14.57
CA GLY A 83 -0.38 5.00 -14.63
C GLY A 83 0.51 6.02 -13.89
N PRO A 84 -0.04 7.22 -13.58
CA PRO A 84 0.64 8.21 -12.74
C PRO A 84 1.01 7.67 -11.35
N PRO A 85 1.88 8.37 -10.60
CA PRO A 85 2.28 7.94 -9.26
C PRO A 85 1.08 7.81 -8.32
N ASN A 86 0.90 6.61 -7.76
CA ASN A 86 -0.12 6.33 -6.76
C ASN A 86 0.52 6.15 -5.38
N SER A 87 0.38 7.11 -4.48
CA SER A 87 0.95 7.03 -3.12
C SER A 87 -0.09 6.64 -2.09
N ILE A 88 0.35 5.95 -1.03
CA ILE A 88 -0.50 5.66 0.12
C ILE A 88 -0.73 6.96 0.90
N THR A 89 -1.97 7.45 0.95
CA THR A 89 -2.30 8.75 1.55
C THR A 89 -2.68 8.66 3.01
N LEU A 90 -3.16 7.51 3.46
CA LEU A 90 -3.53 7.25 4.86
C LEU A 90 -2.76 6.06 5.43
N GLY A 91 -2.77 5.95 6.76
CA GLY A 91 -2.17 4.85 7.51
C GLY A 91 -2.83 4.72 8.87
N CYS A 92 -2.37 3.79 9.68
CA CYS A 92 -2.81 3.66 11.06
C CYS A 92 -2.24 4.78 11.95
N PRO A 93 -3.07 5.64 12.56
CA PRO A 93 -2.60 6.80 13.34
C PRO A 93 -1.88 6.46 14.64
N THR A 94 -1.98 5.20 15.09
CA THR A 94 -1.38 4.73 16.34
C THR A 94 -0.15 3.85 16.14
N VAL A 95 0.22 3.55 14.90
CA VAL A 95 1.38 2.70 14.58
C VAL A 95 2.28 3.44 13.59
N MET A 96 3.47 3.82 14.06
CA MET A 96 4.46 4.55 13.27
C MET A 96 5.62 3.61 12.93
N ILE A 97 6.03 3.57 11.66
CA ILE A 97 7.12 2.72 11.17
C ILE A 97 8.23 3.58 10.58
N GLY A 98 9.48 3.24 10.91
CA GLY A 98 10.70 3.90 10.44
C GLY A 98 11.05 3.64 8.99
#